data_AF-A0AA42Y0Y1-F1
#
_entry.id   AF-A0AA42Y0Y1-F1
#
_cell.length_a   1.000
_cell.length_b   1.000
_cell.length_c   1.000
_cell.angle_alpha   90.00
_cell.angle_beta   90.00
_cell.angle_gamma   90.00
#
_symmetry.space_group_name_H-M   'P 1'
#
loop_
_entity.id
_entity.type
_entity.pdbx_description
1 polymer ?
#
loop_
_entity_poly.entity_id
_entity_poly.type
_entity_poly.pdbx_seq_one_letter_code
_entity_poly.pdbx_strand_id
1 'polypeptide(L)'
;MSDRVLTEHDYREIDPRDKRIWLIVFGVLGVGLAALWGLNAIVQDHAAELQSLAESDPDAARRQAAASLRAVLSVITLLNVLVAAFLAWQGMRSLSTGRSPPPGSWIIRGRPVYTGRTAIRVGRILIAAAILLAVATLVMLWLGWGLTAQ
;
A
#
# COMPACT_ATOMS: atom_id res chain seq x y z
N MET A 1 -29.40 -10.01 35.39
CA MET A 1 -28.66 -10.52 34.22
C MET A 1 -29.54 -10.34 33.00
N SER A 2 -29.33 -9.25 32.26
CA SER A 2 -30.10 -8.92 31.06
C SER A 2 -29.25 -9.31 29.85
N ASP A 3 -29.72 -10.32 29.12
CA ASP A 3 -29.24 -10.67 27.79
C ASP A 3 -29.53 -9.50 26.84
N ARG A 4 -28.56 -8.60 26.68
CA ARG A 4 -28.54 -7.68 25.55
C ARG A 4 -28.01 -8.42 24.35
N VAL A 5 -28.93 -8.96 23.55
CA VAL A 5 -28.68 -9.28 22.16
C VAL A 5 -28.25 -8.00 21.46
N LEU A 6 -26.93 -7.85 21.24
CA LEU A 6 -26.33 -6.76 20.47
C LEU A 6 -26.62 -7.00 18.97
N THR A 7 -27.88 -6.88 18.57
CA THR A 7 -28.28 -6.75 17.16
C THR A 7 -28.54 -5.29 16.86
N GLU A 8 -27.49 -4.48 16.80
CA GLU A 8 -27.61 -3.16 16.18
C GLU A 8 -26.23 -2.59 15.90
N HIS A 9 -26.06 -1.99 14.73
CA HIS A 9 -24.87 -1.19 14.45
C HIS A 9 -24.80 -0.05 15.46
N ASP A 10 -23.90 -0.16 16.44
CA ASP A 10 -23.63 0.89 17.42
C ASP A 10 -22.88 2.03 16.72
N TYR A 11 -23.64 2.88 16.00
CA TYR A 11 -23.17 4.12 15.41
C TYR A 11 -23.02 5.16 16.52
N ARG A 12 -21.85 5.21 17.15
CA ARG A 12 -21.51 6.33 18.05
C ARG A 12 -21.41 7.63 17.25
N GLU A 13 -22.23 8.58 17.67
CA GLU A 13 -22.40 9.95 17.14
C GLU A 13 -21.08 10.74 17.09
N ILE A 14 -21.01 11.66 16.12
CA ILE A 14 -19.81 12.33 15.59
C ILE A 14 -19.29 13.44 16.52
N ASP A 15 -17.99 13.43 16.83
CA ASP A 15 -17.25 14.45 17.61
C ASP A 15 -16.24 15.16 16.65
N PRO A 16 -16.01 16.49 16.67
CA PRO A 16 -15.32 17.28 15.62
C PRO A 16 -13.84 16.93 15.32
N ARG A 17 -13.29 15.86 15.90
CA ARG A 17 -11.94 15.34 15.64
C ARG A 17 -11.78 14.64 14.28
N ASP A 18 -12.87 14.45 13.52
CA ASP A 18 -12.90 13.85 12.17
C ASP A 18 -12.04 14.58 11.13
N LYS A 19 -11.78 15.88 11.33
CA LYS A 19 -10.92 16.67 10.42
C LYS A 19 -9.48 16.15 10.37
N ARG A 20 -8.96 15.56 11.47
CA ARG A 20 -7.59 15.02 11.52
C ARG A 20 -7.40 13.75 10.70
N ILE A 21 -8.44 12.91 10.59
CA ILE A 21 -8.36 11.66 9.82
C ILE A 21 -8.38 11.96 8.33
N TRP A 22 -9.23 12.88 7.89
CA TRP A 22 -9.18 13.39 6.52
C TRP A 22 -7.84 14.05 6.21
N LEU A 23 -7.24 14.76 7.17
CA LEU A 23 -5.90 15.32 7.03
C LEU A 23 -4.82 14.23 6.84
N ILE A 24 -4.96 13.08 7.52
CA ILE A 24 -4.06 11.94 7.33
C ILE A 24 -4.31 11.26 5.99
N VAL A 25 -5.56 11.05 5.59
CA VAL A 25 -5.90 10.41 4.30
C VAL A 25 -5.47 11.30 3.13
N PHE A 26 -5.82 12.58 3.14
CA PHE A 26 -5.35 13.56 2.15
C PHE A 26 -3.84 13.80 2.27
N GLY A 27 -3.26 13.68 3.47
CA GLY A 27 -1.83 13.74 3.66
C GLY A 27 -1.11 12.58 3.01
N VAL A 28 -1.57 11.34 3.21
CA VAL A 28 -1.00 10.13 2.59
C VAL A 28 -1.24 10.13 1.09
N LEU A 29 -2.44 10.49 0.63
CA LEU A 29 -2.72 10.63 -0.81
C LEU A 29 -1.91 11.75 -1.44
N GLY A 30 -1.79 12.90 -0.77
CA GLY A 30 -1.01 14.05 -1.23
C GLY A 30 0.48 13.75 -1.27
N VAL A 31 1.02 13.07 -0.27
CA VAL A 31 2.41 12.58 -0.26
C VAL A 31 2.61 11.53 -1.34
N GLY A 32 1.65 10.62 -1.55
CA GLY A 32 1.70 9.63 -2.63
C GLY A 32 1.69 10.28 -4.02
N LEU A 33 0.83 11.27 -4.25
CA LEU A 33 0.76 12.06 -5.48
C LEU A 33 2.02 12.90 -5.69
N ALA A 34 2.53 13.56 -4.64
CA ALA A 34 3.77 14.31 -4.70
C ALA A 34 4.98 13.41 -4.95
N ALA A 35 5.00 12.21 -4.37
CA ALA A 35 6.02 11.21 -4.62
C ALA A 35 5.97 10.70 -6.07
N LEU A 36 4.77 10.43 -6.60
CA LEU A 36 4.58 10.04 -8.00
C LEU A 36 4.98 11.17 -8.96
N TRP A 37 4.59 12.41 -8.66
CA TRP A 37 4.93 13.58 -9.46
C TRP A 37 6.43 13.87 -9.40
N GLY A 38 7.04 13.78 -8.23
CA GLY A 38 8.49 13.90 -8.03
C GLY A 38 9.26 12.79 -8.73
N LEU A 39 8.79 11.53 -8.67
CA LEU A 39 9.37 10.44 -9.45
C LEU A 39 9.30 10.74 -10.95
N ASN A 40 8.16 11.24 -11.43
CA ASN A 40 7.99 11.58 -12.84
C ASN A 40 8.92 12.73 -13.27
N ALA A 41 9.08 13.75 -12.44
CA ALA A 41 10.02 14.85 -12.69
C ALA A 41 11.48 14.36 -12.73
N ILE A 42 11.88 13.53 -11.76
CA ILE A 42 13.22 12.92 -11.73
C ILE A 42 13.44 12.04 -12.97
N VAL A 43 12.44 11.27 -13.39
CA VAL A 43 12.52 10.43 -14.59
C VAL A 43 12.66 11.29 -15.85
N GLN A 44 11.99 12.44 -15.94
CA GLN A 44 12.12 13.35 -17.09
C GLN A 44 13.48 14.03 -17.15
N ASP A 45 13.99 14.52 -16.01
CA ASP A 45 15.33 15.12 -15.95
C ASP A 45 16.42 14.08 -16.28
N HIS A 46 16.30 12.87 -15.72
CA HIS A 46 17.19 11.77 -16.08
C HIS A 46 17.02 11.30 -17.52
N ALA A 47 15.83 11.41 -18.12
CA ALA A 47 15.64 11.05 -19.53
C ALA A 47 16.42 11.99 -20.46
N ALA A 48 16.44 13.29 -20.18
CA ALA A 48 17.23 14.25 -20.95
C ALA A 48 18.74 13.99 -20.82
N GLU A 49 19.21 13.66 -19.62
CA GLU A 49 20.60 13.31 -19.34
C GLU A 49 21.01 11.96 -19.95
N LEU A 50 20.11 10.98 -19.94
CA LEU A 50 20.30 9.69 -20.62
C LEU A 50 20.29 9.84 -22.14
N GLN A 51 19.53 10.79 -22.68
CA GLN A 51 19.47 11.05 -24.12
C GLN A 51 20.76 11.68 -24.62
N SER A 52 21.34 12.63 -23.88
CA SER A 52 22.66 13.19 -24.21
C SER A 52 23.80 12.18 -24.03
N LEU A 53 23.71 11.30 -23.02
CA LEU A 53 24.62 10.16 -22.90
C LEU A 53 24.46 9.17 -24.06
N ALA A 54 23.23 8.90 -24.52
CA ALA A 54 22.99 7.94 -25.59
C ALA A 54 23.58 8.38 -26.94
N GLU A 55 23.68 9.69 -27.17
CA GLU A 55 24.32 10.27 -28.36
C GLU A 55 25.84 10.11 -28.36
N SER A 56 26.47 10.04 -27.19
CA SER A 56 27.93 9.96 -27.03
C SER A 56 28.44 8.55 -26.72
N ASP A 57 27.76 7.80 -25.85
CA ASP A 57 28.02 6.41 -25.51
C ASP A 57 26.70 5.67 -25.21
N PRO A 58 26.10 5.00 -26.22
CA PRO A 58 24.84 4.30 -26.07
C PRO A 58 24.90 3.14 -25.08
N ASP A 59 26.08 2.54 -24.85
CA ASP A 59 26.23 1.42 -23.92
C ASP A 59 26.29 1.91 -22.47
N ALA A 60 26.94 3.06 -22.22
CA ALA A 60 26.91 3.71 -20.91
C ALA A 60 25.49 4.16 -20.54
N ALA A 61 24.75 4.76 -21.48
CA ALA A 61 23.36 5.17 -21.27
C ALA A 61 22.46 3.99 -20.89
N ARG A 62 22.58 2.84 -21.57
CA ARG A 62 21.83 1.63 -21.25
C ARG A 62 22.11 1.10 -19.85
N ARG A 63 23.39 1.05 -19.44
CA ARG A 63 23.78 0.61 -18.09
C ARG A 63 23.20 1.51 -17.01
N GLN A 64 23.25 2.83 -17.22
CA GLN A 64 22.74 3.79 -16.25
C GLN A 64 21.21 3.78 -16.17
N ALA A 65 20.51 3.65 -17.29
CA ALA A 65 19.07 3.45 -17.34
C ALA A 65 18.62 2.15 -16.66
N ALA A 66 19.36 1.05 -16.86
CA ALA A 66 19.08 -0.21 -16.19
C ALA A 66 19.29 -0.11 -14.66
N ALA A 67 20.35 0.60 -14.23
CA ALA A 67 20.63 0.81 -12.81
C ALA A 67 19.54 1.66 -12.12
N SER A 68 19.11 2.76 -12.74
CA SER A 68 18.04 3.61 -12.21
C SER A 68 16.70 2.87 -12.17
N LEU A 69 16.36 2.12 -13.21
CA LEU A 69 15.17 1.27 -13.23
C LEU A 69 15.20 0.23 -12.11
N ARG A 70 16.34 -0.44 -11.88
CA ARG A 70 16.50 -1.40 -10.76
C ARG A 70 16.33 -0.73 -9.41
N ALA A 71 16.86 0.48 -9.22
CA ALA A 71 16.71 1.21 -7.96
C ALA A 71 15.24 1.55 -7.69
N VAL A 72 14.52 2.09 -8.68
CA VAL A 72 13.09 2.42 -8.56
C VAL A 72 12.26 1.16 -8.30
N LEU A 73 12.48 0.09 -9.05
CA LEU A 73 11.78 -1.18 -8.86
C LEU A 73 12.03 -1.77 -7.47
N SER A 74 13.25 -1.63 -6.93
CA SER A 74 13.60 -2.10 -5.58
C SER A 74 12.82 -1.37 -4.50
N VAL A 75 12.70 -0.03 -4.62
CA VAL A 75 11.92 0.78 -3.67
C VAL A 75 10.42 0.45 -3.73
N ILE A 76 9.86 0.34 -4.93
CA ILE A 76 8.45 -0.03 -5.13
C ILE A 76 8.17 -1.42 -4.57
N THR A 77 9.06 -2.38 -4.84
CA THR A 77 8.98 -3.75 -4.32
C THR A 77 8.96 -3.75 -2.79
N LEU A 78 9.88 -3.02 -2.16
CA LEU A 78 9.96 -2.92 -0.70
C LEU A 78 8.65 -2.36 -0.11
N LEU A 79 8.12 -1.28 -0.69
CA LEU A 79 6.85 -0.68 -0.25
C LEU A 79 5.69 -1.66 -0.39
N ASN A 80 5.58 -2.36 -1.52
CA ASN A 80 4.52 -3.35 -1.73
C ASN A 80 4.60 -4.51 -0.73
N VAL A 81 5.81 -4.99 -0.44
CA VAL A 81 6.03 -6.05 0.57
C VAL A 81 5.59 -5.58 1.96
N LEU A 82 5.94 -4.36 2.35
CA LEU A 82 5.53 -3.79 3.64
C LEU A 82 4.00 -3.64 3.74
N VAL A 83 3.35 -3.16 2.69
CA VAL A 83 1.88 -3.04 2.64
C VAL A 83 1.21 -4.41 2.67
N ALA A 84 1.70 -5.38 1.90
CA ALA A 84 1.18 -6.75 1.90
C ALA A 84 1.32 -7.41 3.27
N ALA A 85 2.48 -7.26 3.92
CA ALA A 85 2.73 -7.76 5.27
C ALA A 85 1.79 -7.13 6.30
N PHE A 86 1.57 -5.81 6.21
CA PHE A 86 0.62 -5.11 7.07
C PHE A 86 -0.82 -5.60 6.89
N LEU A 87 -1.28 -5.75 5.63
CA LEU A 87 -2.62 -6.25 5.32
C LEU A 87 -2.81 -7.69 5.80
N ALA A 88 -1.82 -8.56 5.58
CA ALA A 88 -1.84 -9.94 6.05
C ALA A 88 -1.88 -9.99 7.58
N TRP A 89 -1.05 -9.20 8.26
CA TRP A 89 -1.02 -9.12 9.72
C TRP A 89 -2.36 -8.66 10.30
N GLN A 90 -2.94 -7.59 9.76
CA GLN A 90 -4.26 -7.09 10.17
C GLN A 90 -5.36 -8.13 9.91
N GLY A 91 -5.35 -8.76 8.72
CA GLY A 91 -6.31 -9.77 8.34
C GLY A 91 -6.26 -11.00 9.26
N MET A 92 -5.05 -11.51 9.54
CA MET A 92 -4.84 -12.62 10.49
C MET A 92 -5.32 -12.28 11.89
N ARG A 93 -5.05 -11.07 12.38
CA ARG A 93 -5.55 -10.62 13.70
C ARG A 93 -7.07 -10.47 13.72
N SER A 94 -7.70 -10.03 12.63
CA SER A 94 -9.16 -9.99 12.54
C SER A 94 -9.78 -11.39 12.50
N LEU A 95 -9.12 -12.36 11.87
CA LEU A 95 -9.55 -13.76 11.91
C LEU A 95 -9.42 -14.36 13.31
N SER A 96 -8.31 -14.13 14.00
CA SER A 96 -8.07 -14.71 15.33
C SER A 96 -8.95 -14.11 16.42
N THR A 97 -9.27 -12.81 16.32
CA THR A 97 -10.05 -12.11 17.35
C THR A 97 -11.53 -12.02 17.05
N GLY A 98 -11.97 -12.39 15.84
CA GLY A 98 -13.35 -12.24 15.40
C GLY A 98 -13.84 -10.78 15.43
N ARG A 99 -12.91 -9.81 15.42
CA ARG A 99 -13.18 -8.37 15.46
C ARG A 99 -12.41 -7.64 14.36
N SER A 100 -13.06 -6.70 13.71
CA SER A 100 -12.41 -5.81 12.75
C SER A 100 -12.84 -4.37 13.01
N PRO A 101 -11.92 -3.45 13.31
CA PRO A 101 -10.47 -3.65 13.40
C PRO A 101 -10.06 -4.46 14.66
N PRO A 102 -8.90 -5.15 14.67
CA PRO A 102 -8.50 -6.03 15.77
C PRO A 102 -8.16 -5.25 17.06
N PRO A 103 -8.27 -5.86 18.25
CA PRO A 103 -7.97 -5.20 19.52
C PRO A 103 -6.52 -4.67 19.57
N GLY A 104 -6.33 -3.47 20.10
CA GLY A 104 -5.02 -2.79 20.14
C GLY A 104 -4.61 -2.13 18.81
N SER A 105 -5.46 -2.17 17.78
CA SER A 105 -5.31 -1.32 16.60
C SER A 105 -5.85 0.10 16.88
N TRP A 106 -5.33 1.07 16.14
CA TRP A 106 -5.85 2.43 16.17
C TRP A 106 -7.25 2.45 15.54
N ILE A 107 -8.27 2.61 16.38
CA ILE A 107 -9.66 2.71 15.93
C ILE A 107 -9.92 4.15 15.52
N ILE A 108 -10.20 4.34 14.24
CA ILE A 108 -10.70 5.60 13.71
C ILE A 108 -12.13 5.78 14.24
N ARG A 109 -12.38 6.88 14.93
CA ARG A 109 -13.71 7.23 15.46
C ARG A 109 -14.73 7.26 14.31
N GLY A 110 -15.92 6.71 14.54
CA GLY A 110 -16.95 6.59 13.49
C GLY A 110 -16.78 5.42 12.52
N ARG A 111 -15.70 4.61 12.60
CA ARG A 111 -15.64 3.36 11.85
C ARG A 111 -16.46 2.27 12.54
N PRO A 112 -17.34 1.56 11.81
CA PRO A 112 -18.07 0.42 12.36
C PRO A 112 -17.07 -0.64 12.83
N VAL A 113 -17.22 -1.06 14.09
CA VAL A 113 -16.51 -2.23 14.60
C VAL A 113 -17.33 -3.46 14.23
N TYR A 114 -16.82 -4.24 13.29
CA TYR A 114 -17.43 -5.49 12.90
C TYR A 114 -17.05 -6.59 13.89
N THR A 115 -18.00 -7.45 14.21
CA THR A 115 -17.78 -8.64 15.05
C THR A 115 -18.30 -9.89 14.35
N GLY A 116 -17.83 -11.06 14.80
CA GLY A 116 -18.32 -12.35 14.31
C GLY A 116 -18.07 -12.57 12.81
N ARG A 117 -19.10 -13.01 12.08
CA ARG A 117 -18.99 -13.40 10.66
C ARG A 117 -18.51 -12.25 9.75
N THR A 118 -18.95 -11.01 10.03
CA THR A 118 -18.55 -9.85 9.23
C THR A 118 -17.08 -9.52 9.43
N ALA A 119 -16.58 -9.58 10.67
CA ALA A 119 -15.15 -9.40 10.96
C ALA A 119 -14.27 -10.46 10.27
N ILE A 120 -14.73 -11.73 10.27
CA ILE A 120 -14.04 -12.82 9.58
C ILE A 120 -13.99 -12.56 8.07
N ARG A 121 -15.10 -12.08 7.47
CA ARG A 121 -15.14 -11.72 6.04
C ARG A 121 -14.15 -10.60 5.72
N VAL A 122 -14.11 -9.54 6.52
CA VAL A 122 -13.13 -8.44 6.35
C VAL A 122 -11.70 -8.96 6.48
N GLY A 123 -11.42 -9.82 7.46
CA GLY A 123 -10.11 -10.46 7.63
C GLY A 123 -9.67 -11.27 6.39
N ARG A 124 -10.60 -12.05 5.80
CA ARG A 124 -10.35 -12.79 4.55
C ARG A 124 -10.07 -11.86 3.37
N ILE A 125 -10.82 -10.76 3.25
CA ILE A 125 -10.61 -9.77 2.18
C ILE A 125 -9.22 -9.12 2.31
N LEU A 126 -8.80 -8.76 3.52
CA LEU A 126 -7.46 -8.19 3.76
C LEU A 126 -6.35 -9.18 3.39
N ILE A 127 -6.50 -10.47 3.73
CA ILE A 127 -5.54 -11.50 3.33
C ILE A 127 -5.55 -11.71 1.82
N ALA A 128 -6.73 -11.76 1.19
CA ALA A 128 -6.82 -11.88 -0.27
C ALA A 128 -6.15 -10.70 -0.99
N ALA A 129 -6.34 -9.48 -0.49
CA ALA A 129 -5.66 -8.29 -0.99
C ALA A 129 -4.13 -8.37 -0.79
N ALA A 130 -3.66 -8.87 0.35
CA ALA A 130 -2.24 -9.09 0.60
C ALA A 130 -1.63 -10.11 -0.38
N ILE A 131 -2.33 -11.22 -0.64
CA ILE A 131 -1.91 -12.25 -1.61
C ILE A 131 -1.86 -11.67 -3.02
N LEU A 132 -2.91 -10.95 -3.44
CA LEU A 132 -2.96 -10.30 -4.74
C LEU A 132 -1.79 -9.34 -4.93
N LEU A 133 -1.51 -8.51 -3.91
CA LEU A 133 -0.40 -7.57 -3.93
C LEU A 133 0.96 -8.28 -3.98
N ALA A 134 1.12 -9.38 -3.24
CA ALA A 134 2.33 -10.20 -3.30
C ALA A 134 2.55 -10.81 -4.69
N VAL A 135 1.50 -11.36 -5.31
CA VAL A 135 1.56 -11.89 -6.68
C VAL A 135 1.90 -10.79 -7.69
N ALA A 136 1.25 -9.63 -7.60
CA ALA A 136 1.56 -8.49 -8.46
C ALA A 136 3.02 -8.05 -8.32
N THR A 137 3.56 -8.06 -7.09
CA THR A 137 4.97 -7.74 -6.80
C THR A 137 5.92 -8.76 -7.43
N LEU A 138 5.60 -10.06 -7.35
CA LEU A 138 6.39 -11.12 -8.00
C LEU A 138 6.39 -10.97 -9.53
N VAL A 139 5.25 -10.64 -10.12
CA VAL A 139 5.14 -10.38 -11.57
C VAL A 139 5.97 -9.16 -11.97
N MET A 140 5.90 -8.07 -11.20
CA MET A 140 6.74 -6.88 -11.43
C MET A 140 8.23 -7.20 -11.35
N LEU A 141 8.66 -7.98 -10.36
CA LEU A 141 10.05 -8.40 -10.22
C LEU A 141 10.48 -9.28 -11.40
N TRP A 142 9.63 -10.21 -11.83
CA TRP A 142 9.92 -11.09 -12.96
C TRP A 142 10.07 -10.29 -14.27
N LEU A 143 9.14 -9.37 -14.55
CA LEU A 143 9.20 -8.49 -15.72
C LEU A 143 10.41 -7.54 -15.65
N GLY A 144 10.68 -6.96 -14.49
CA GLY A 144 11.81 -6.05 -14.28
C GLY A 144 13.16 -6.73 -14.44
N TRP A 145 13.29 -7.98 -14.00
CA TRP A 145 14.48 -8.79 -14.26
C TRP A 145 14.63 -9.14 -15.74
N GLY A 146 13.53 -9.53 -16.41
CA GLY A 146 13.54 -9.81 -17.84
C GLY A 146 13.96 -8.62 -18.70
N LEU A 147 13.59 -7.40 -18.30
CA LEU A 147 13.95 -6.15 -19.00
C LEU A 147 15.38 -5.70 -18.75
N THR A 148 16.01 -6.09 -17.63
CA THR A 148 17.36 -5.65 -17.26
C THR A 148 18.44 -6.71 -17.49
N ALA A 149 18.08 -7.86 -18.04
CA ALA A 149 19.00 -8.93 -18.44
C ALA A 149 19.34 -8.90 -19.95
N GLN A 150 18.75 -7.97 -20.72
CA GLN A 150 19.06 -7.70 -22.13
C GLN A 150 20.08 -6.55 -22.23
#